data_AF-A0A3C1IF64-F1
#
_entry.id   AF-A0A3C1IF64-F1
#
_cell.length_a   1.000
_cell.length_b   1.000
_cell.length_c   1.000
_cell.angle_alpha   90.00
_cell.angle_beta   90.00
_cell.angle_gamma   90.00
#
_symmetry.space_group_name_H-M   'P 1'
#
loop_
_entity.id
_entity.type
_entity.pdbx_description
1 polymer ?
#
loop_
_entity_poly.entity_id
_entity_poly.type
_entity_poly.pdbx_seq_one_letter_code
_entity_poly.pdbx_strand_id
1 'polypeptide(L)'
;MRAIFGHGLINQTKASAQIGTLTLATGQNFFDEGSGIDITQQRLRLPLGLPSAVTRQILTDSFIAFDRFDGANFEVLGDEIFPQSPVSEPRRVLGYATPKSQSGNPGHQDYTIGSLTFSQNSDARLSLTQEGLSSTLIGRGFWDEKVGLIGQPDLFDKTSSHQFKLNAQISGQLSFETFFQLTNQTDGSDSGHGATLSMQATPHLKLHATISRWALPLKLITTGSGNVTAPGLSTTVSFGLRHQYRENIEIFANMARYNLADINPTPQSFGLTSAVYRSHTLGVELLAHNGHRLSVGVSDPGSMVAGELTLMAATGRSPDGTMHYAKKRYSGFKTSNYLENMVFSQVPACPLSAPDAASYRLISAFNPVLINKTHQRNWALKCRMYFDRKLLLHIIC
;
A
#
# COMPACT_ATOMS: atom_id res chain seq x y z
N MET A 1 27.73 -11.18 -55.48
CA MET A 1 27.22 -11.40 -54.11
C MET A 1 25.92 -12.17 -54.19
N ARG A 2 25.89 -13.40 -53.68
CA ARG A 2 24.73 -14.29 -53.65
C ARG A 2 24.13 -14.29 -52.24
N ALA A 3 22.81 -14.09 -52.19
CA ALA A 3 21.82 -14.47 -51.16
C ALA A 3 22.21 -14.42 -49.68
N ILE A 4 21.74 -13.39 -48.95
CA ILE A 4 21.42 -13.49 -47.51
C ILE A 4 20.21 -12.59 -47.20
N PHE A 5 19.06 -12.79 -47.83
CA PHE A 5 17.77 -12.32 -47.27
C PHE A 5 16.68 -13.27 -47.77
N GLY A 6 16.39 -14.28 -46.95
CA GLY A 6 15.25 -15.17 -47.16
C GLY A 6 13.94 -14.45 -46.86
N HIS A 7 13.09 -14.35 -47.88
CA HIS A 7 11.62 -14.29 -47.82
C HIS A 7 10.96 -13.42 -46.75
N GLY A 8 10.87 -12.12 -47.01
CA GLY A 8 9.90 -11.23 -46.38
C GLY A 8 10.25 -9.77 -46.64
N LEU A 9 9.28 -8.94 -47.01
CA LEU A 9 9.47 -7.48 -47.04
C LEU A 9 9.74 -7.02 -45.60
N ILE A 10 11.01 -6.88 -45.22
CA ILE A 10 11.39 -6.33 -43.92
C ILE A 10 11.08 -4.84 -43.97
N ASN A 11 10.11 -4.40 -43.16
CA ASN A 11 9.81 -3.00 -42.99
C ASN A 11 11.05 -2.32 -42.37
N GLN A 12 11.73 -1.45 -43.14
CA GLN A 12 12.95 -0.75 -42.74
C GLN A 12 12.78 0.00 -41.41
N THR A 13 11.59 0.54 -41.15
CA THR A 13 11.26 1.21 -39.89
C THR A 13 11.21 0.21 -38.72
N LYS A 14 10.67 -1.00 -38.93
CA LYS A 14 10.67 -2.05 -37.89
C LYS A 14 12.07 -2.62 -37.64
N ALA A 15 12.90 -2.75 -38.67
CA ALA A 15 14.27 -3.24 -38.53
C ALA A 15 15.19 -2.22 -37.83
N SER A 16 15.07 -0.93 -38.18
CA SER A 16 15.85 0.13 -37.55
C SER A 16 15.43 0.44 -36.12
N ALA A 17 14.15 0.26 -35.77
CA ALA A 17 13.65 0.44 -34.40
C ALA A 17 14.29 -0.52 -33.38
N GLN A 18 14.88 -1.63 -33.81
CA GLN A 18 15.57 -2.58 -32.94
C GLN A 18 17.03 -2.18 -32.65
N ILE A 19 17.62 -1.29 -33.44
CA ILE A 19 19.03 -0.92 -33.32
C ILE A 19 19.20 0.08 -32.19
N GLY A 20 20.04 -0.24 -31.20
CA GLY A 20 20.37 0.65 -30.08
C GLY A 20 19.34 0.70 -28.97
N THR A 21 18.40 -0.26 -28.94
CA THR A 21 17.45 -0.42 -27.81
C THR A 21 18.01 -1.44 -26.82
N LEU A 22 18.16 -1.02 -25.57
CA LEU A 22 18.57 -1.90 -24.48
C LEU A 22 17.34 -2.57 -23.89
N THR A 23 17.35 -3.90 -23.86
CA THR A 23 16.23 -4.71 -23.42
C THR A 23 16.64 -5.53 -22.20
N LEU A 24 15.87 -5.42 -21.11
CA LEU A 24 15.95 -6.36 -20.00
C LEU A 24 15.13 -7.61 -20.31
N ALA A 25 15.76 -8.77 -20.19
CA ALA A 25 15.08 -10.04 -20.39
C ALA A 25 14.19 -10.39 -19.18
N THR A 26 12.97 -10.81 -19.48
CA THR A 26 11.95 -11.18 -18.49
C THR A 26 11.28 -12.53 -18.82
N GLY A 27 11.63 -13.15 -19.93
CA GLY A 27 11.16 -14.47 -20.37
C GLY A 27 12.23 -15.56 -20.31
N GLN A 28 11.86 -16.78 -20.71
CA GLN A 28 12.79 -17.92 -20.78
C GLN A 28 13.67 -17.88 -22.04
N ASN A 29 13.17 -17.30 -23.13
CA ASN A 29 13.92 -17.07 -24.36
C ASN A 29 13.82 -15.59 -24.76
N PHE A 30 14.94 -14.98 -25.11
CA PHE A 30 15.03 -13.56 -25.50
C PHE A 30 14.28 -13.22 -26.78
N PHE A 31 14.20 -14.15 -27.73
CA PHE A 31 13.61 -13.86 -29.04
C PHE A 31 12.09 -13.98 -29.06
N ASP A 32 11.49 -14.55 -28.02
CA ASP A 32 10.04 -14.66 -27.88
C ASP A 32 9.40 -13.26 -27.80
N GLU A 33 8.20 -13.12 -28.35
CA GLU A 33 7.43 -11.88 -28.22
C GLU A 33 7.05 -11.63 -26.75
N GLY A 34 7.26 -10.40 -26.26
CA GLY A 34 6.96 -10.02 -24.87
C GLY A 34 7.97 -10.50 -23.82
N SER A 35 9.07 -11.14 -24.22
CA SER A 35 10.10 -11.68 -23.32
C SER A 35 11.12 -10.65 -22.81
N GLY A 36 10.92 -9.37 -23.10
CA GLY A 36 11.82 -8.32 -22.67
C GLY A 36 11.19 -6.94 -22.63
N ILE A 37 11.86 -6.03 -21.92
CA ILE A 37 11.41 -4.66 -21.67
C ILE A 37 12.48 -3.71 -22.16
N ASP A 38 12.08 -2.82 -23.06
CA ASP A 38 12.93 -1.73 -23.53
C ASP A 38 13.09 -0.67 -22.43
N ILE A 39 14.26 -0.68 -21.79
CA ILE A 39 14.57 0.26 -20.70
C ILE A 39 14.82 1.69 -21.18
N THR A 40 15.00 1.89 -22.50
CA THR A 40 15.11 3.24 -23.09
C THR A 40 13.74 3.93 -23.15
N GLN A 41 12.66 3.14 -23.18
CA GLN A 41 11.28 3.65 -23.24
C GLN A 41 10.58 3.61 -21.88
N GLN A 42 10.89 2.61 -21.05
CA GLN A 42 10.20 2.43 -19.77
C GLN A 42 11.13 1.91 -18.67
N ARG A 43 11.07 2.56 -17.50
CA ARG A 43 11.70 2.07 -16.27
C ARG A 43 10.83 1.03 -15.57
N LEU A 44 11.49 0.06 -14.93
CA LEU A 44 10.85 -0.92 -14.05
C LEU A 44 10.42 -0.28 -12.73
N ARG A 45 9.47 -0.93 -12.05
CA ARG A 45 8.95 -0.46 -10.76
C ARG A 45 9.71 -1.06 -9.58
N LEU A 46 9.93 -0.24 -8.55
CA LEU A 46 10.39 -0.71 -7.25
C LEU A 46 9.18 -0.96 -6.33
N PRO A 47 9.21 -2.00 -5.49
CA PRO A 47 8.24 -2.20 -4.43
C PRO A 47 8.16 -0.96 -3.53
N LEU A 48 6.95 -0.55 -3.19
CA LEU A 48 6.74 0.55 -2.26
C LEU A 48 7.07 0.12 -0.82
N GLY A 49 7.50 1.08 0.00
CA GLY A 49 7.85 0.83 1.41
C GLY A 49 9.25 0.24 1.63
N LEU A 50 10.11 0.19 0.61
CA LEU A 50 11.51 -0.18 0.78
C LEU A 50 12.31 0.93 1.50
N PRO A 51 13.19 0.60 2.46
CA PRO A 51 14.09 1.58 3.07
C PRO A 51 15.07 2.18 2.05
N SER A 52 15.47 3.43 2.29
CA SER A 52 16.41 4.16 1.43
C SER A 52 17.73 3.42 1.18
N ALA A 53 18.24 2.69 2.18
CA ALA A 53 19.46 1.89 2.08
C ALA A 53 19.32 0.73 1.08
N VAL A 54 18.17 0.05 1.07
CA VAL A 54 17.89 -1.07 0.16
C VAL A 54 17.65 -0.54 -1.24
N THR A 55 16.86 0.54 -1.36
CA THR A 55 16.69 1.25 -2.64
C THR A 55 18.02 1.68 -3.22
N ARG A 56 18.93 2.25 -2.41
CA ARG A 56 20.26 2.63 -2.87
C ARG A 56 21.08 1.44 -3.35
N GLN A 57 21.07 0.32 -2.63
CA GLN A 57 21.75 -0.90 -3.07
C GLN A 57 21.27 -1.32 -4.47
N ILE A 58 19.95 -1.37 -4.71
CA ILE A 58 19.39 -1.72 -6.01
C ILE A 58 19.83 -0.73 -7.09
N LEU A 59 19.74 0.58 -6.81
CA LEU A 59 20.10 1.62 -7.78
C LEU A 59 21.59 1.64 -8.13
N THR A 60 22.46 1.22 -7.21
CA THR A 60 23.92 1.14 -7.44
C THR A 60 24.40 -0.22 -7.95
N ASP A 61 23.52 -1.21 -7.98
CA ASP A 61 23.88 -2.55 -8.45
C ASP A 61 23.88 -2.59 -9.99
N SER A 62 24.66 -3.49 -10.57
CA SER A 62 24.80 -3.63 -12.03
C SER A 62 23.91 -4.73 -12.59
N PHE A 63 23.41 -4.55 -13.81
CA PHE A 63 22.49 -5.47 -14.45
C PHE A 63 22.89 -5.68 -15.91
N ILE A 64 22.54 -6.83 -16.46
CA ILE A 64 22.77 -7.11 -17.88
C ILE A 64 21.52 -6.78 -18.66
N ALA A 65 21.64 -5.82 -19.57
CA ALA A 65 20.70 -5.56 -20.64
C ALA A 65 21.25 -6.08 -21.97
N PHE A 66 20.37 -6.32 -22.93
CA PHE A 66 20.72 -6.91 -24.22
C PHE A 66 20.31 -5.94 -25.33
N ASP A 67 21.17 -5.75 -26.34
CA ASP A 67 20.75 -5.07 -27.57
C ASP A 67 19.72 -5.95 -28.28
N ARG A 68 18.57 -5.37 -28.65
CA ARG A 68 17.50 -6.11 -29.32
C ARG A 68 17.90 -6.61 -30.71
N PHE A 69 18.86 -5.97 -31.37
CA PHE A 69 19.26 -6.31 -32.73
C PHE A 69 20.12 -7.57 -32.81
N ASP A 70 21.21 -7.65 -32.04
CA ASP A 70 22.18 -8.76 -32.08
C ASP A 70 22.27 -9.55 -30.77
N GLY A 71 21.61 -9.08 -29.70
CA GLY A 71 21.64 -9.71 -28.39
C GLY A 71 22.96 -9.52 -27.65
N ALA A 72 23.76 -8.50 -28.00
CA ALA A 72 24.98 -8.15 -27.29
C ALA A 72 24.69 -7.73 -25.85
N ASN A 73 25.57 -8.10 -24.91
CA ASN A 73 25.39 -7.84 -23.49
C ASN A 73 25.97 -6.46 -23.12
N PHE A 74 25.20 -5.68 -22.39
CA PHE A 74 25.60 -4.41 -21.82
C PHE A 74 25.39 -4.44 -20.31
N GLU A 75 26.40 -3.98 -19.57
CA GLU A 75 26.25 -3.72 -18.15
C GLU A 75 25.66 -2.33 -17.95
N VAL A 76 24.52 -2.27 -17.27
CA VAL A 76 23.79 -1.03 -16.96
C VAL A 76 23.56 -0.93 -15.45
N LEU A 77 23.52 0.28 -14.92
CA LEU A 77 23.26 0.47 -13.50
C LEU A 77 21.76 0.40 -13.19
N GLY A 78 21.43 0.03 -11.95
CA GLY A 78 20.05 -0.06 -11.49
C GLY A 78 19.29 1.27 -11.56
N ASP A 79 19.96 2.41 -11.51
CA ASP A 79 19.33 3.73 -11.64
C ASP A 79 18.97 4.14 -13.08
N GLU A 80 19.44 3.39 -14.07
CA GLU A 80 18.97 3.44 -15.45
C GLU A 80 17.70 2.60 -15.62
N ILE A 81 17.60 1.49 -14.89
CA ILE A 81 16.49 0.52 -14.97
C ILE A 81 15.30 0.94 -14.12
N PHE A 82 15.55 1.34 -12.87
CA PHE A 82 14.54 1.69 -11.88
C PHE A 82 14.48 3.22 -11.71
N PRO A 83 13.33 3.79 -11.34
CA PRO A 83 13.24 5.20 -11.04
C PRO A 83 14.07 5.52 -9.79
N GLN A 84 14.87 6.59 -9.84
CA GLN A 84 15.65 7.07 -8.68
C GLN A 84 14.76 7.51 -7.50
N SER A 85 13.45 7.67 -7.73
CA SER A 85 12.48 8.00 -6.71
C SER A 85 11.19 7.20 -6.92
N PRO A 86 10.63 6.53 -5.89
CA PRO A 86 9.33 5.85 -5.98
C PRO A 86 8.14 6.82 -6.15
N VAL A 87 8.40 8.11 -6.42
CA VAL A 87 7.43 9.22 -6.51
C VAL A 87 6.49 9.11 -7.71
N SER A 88 6.72 8.19 -8.64
CA SER A 88 5.83 7.98 -9.78
C SER A 88 4.50 7.33 -9.41
N GLU A 89 4.36 6.67 -8.24
CA GLU A 89 3.05 6.26 -7.74
C GLU A 89 2.53 7.22 -6.66
N PRO A 90 1.28 7.73 -6.77
CA PRO A 90 0.71 8.60 -5.76
C PRO A 90 0.63 7.86 -4.43
N ARG A 91 1.44 8.29 -3.45
CA ARG A 91 1.38 7.80 -2.06
C ARG A 91 -0.06 7.86 -1.55
N ARG A 92 -0.44 6.89 -0.72
CA ARG A 92 -1.80 6.82 -0.17
C ARG A 92 -2.18 8.13 0.51
N VAL A 93 -3.26 8.72 0.01
CA VAL A 93 -3.91 9.91 0.58
C VAL A 93 -4.74 9.43 1.78
N LEU A 94 -4.31 9.80 3.00
CA LEU A 94 -5.04 9.52 4.23
C LEU A 94 -6.30 10.37 4.29
N GLY A 95 -7.44 9.80 4.64
CA GLY A 95 -8.70 10.55 4.74
C GLY A 95 -9.76 9.75 5.47
N TYR A 96 -10.81 10.38 5.96
CA TYR A 96 -11.92 9.63 6.53
C TYR A 96 -12.48 8.64 5.50
N ALA A 97 -12.66 7.40 5.93
CA ALA A 97 -13.33 6.39 5.12
C ALA A 97 -14.81 6.78 4.96
N THR A 98 -15.42 6.36 3.85
CA THR A 98 -16.86 6.54 3.65
C THR A 98 -17.63 5.82 4.76
N PRO A 99 -18.72 6.39 5.31
CA PRO A 99 -19.54 5.74 6.33
C PRO A 99 -20.04 4.36 5.85
N LYS A 100 -20.33 3.44 6.79
CA LYS A 100 -20.94 2.14 6.44
C LYS A 100 -22.37 2.38 5.93
N SER A 101 -22.67 2.00 4.69
CA SER A 101 -24.06 1.99 4.19
C SER A 101 -24.80 0.74 4.64
N GLN A 102 -26.09 0.89 4.97
CA GLN A 102 -27.01 -0.22 5.25
C GLN A 102 -27.82 -0.66 4.01
N SER A 103 -27.75 0.07 2.89
CA SER A 103 -28.43 -0.29 1.64
C SER A 103 -27.45 -0.36 0.47
N GLY A 104 -27.60 -1.43 -0.32
CA GLY A 104 -26.71 -1.80 -1.41
C GLY A 104 -26.76 -0.81 -2.57
N ASN A 105 -25.68 -0.05 -2.73
CA ASN A 105 -25.27 0.44 -4.04
C ASN A 105 -23.85 -0.06 -4.29
N PRO A 106 -23.60 -0.88 -5.34
CA PRO A 106 -22.29 -1.49 -5.62
C PRO A 106 -21.13 -0.52 -5.85
N GLY A 107 -21.38 0.80 -5.86
CA GLY A 107 -20.38 1.84 -6.09
C GLY A 107 -19.63 2.34 -4.85
N HIS A 108 -19.99 1.92 -3.62
CA HIS A 108 -19.37 2.41 -2.38
C HIS A 108 -18.80 1.29 -1.49
N GLN A 109 -17.60 1.56 -0.94
CA GLN A 109 -16.56 0.56 -0.67
C GLN A 109 -16.72 -0.31 0.59
N ASP A 110 -17.70 -0.09 1.47
CA ASP A 110 -17.90 -0.98 2.62
C ASP A 110 -19.37 -1.00 3.09
N TYR A 111 -20.01 -2.17 3.16
CA TYR A 111 -21.40 -2.31 3.61
C TYR A 111 -21.70 -3.66 4.27
N THR A 112 -22.74 -3.69 5.12
CA THR A 112 -23.25 -4.93 5.71
C THR A 112 -24.27 -5.56 4.77
N ILE A 113 -23.97 -6.76 4.27
CA ILE A 113 -24.87 -7.53 3.39
C ILE A 113 -26.03 -8.11 4.20
N GLY A 114 -25.75 -8.61 5.40
CA GLY A 114 -26.78 -9.17 6.28
C GLY A 114 -26.23 -9.46 7.67
N SER A 115 -27.13 -9.63 8.64
CA SER A 115 -26.75 -10.05 9.98
C SER A 115 -27.85 -10.79 10.71
N LEU A 116 -27.42 -11.72 11.56
CA LEU A 116 -28.28 -12.51 12.43
C LEU A 116 -27.85 -12.27 13.88
N THR A 117 -28.81 -11.97 14.74
CA THR A 117 -28.61 -11.89 16.19
C THR A 117 -29.12 -13.19 16.80
N PHE A 118 -28.33 -13.83 17.66
CA PHE A 118 -28.64 -15.16 18.17
C PHE A 118 -29.75 -15.18 19.24
N SER A 119 -30.04 -14.05 19.89
CA SER A 119 -31.10 -13.89 20.89
C SER A 119 -31.52 -12.43 21.03
N GLN A 120 -32.78 -12.18 21.41
CA GLN A 120 -33.32 -10.83 21.65
C GLN A 120 -32.55 -10.05 22.74
N ASN A 121 -31.83 -10.77 23.62
CA ASN A 121 -31.04 -10.18 24.71
C ASN A 121 -29.53 -10.49 24.60
N SER A 122 -29.06 -11.02 23.47
CA SER A 122 -27.63 -11.24 23.26
C SER A 122 -27.05 -10.18 22.34
N ASP A 123 -25.91 -9.62 22.72
CA ASP A 123 -25.06 -8.82 21.84
C ASP A 123 -24.28 -9.67 20.83
N ALA A 124 -24.46 -11.00 20.88
CA ALA A 124 -23.85 -11.93 19.93
C ALA A 124 -24.49 -11.79 18.54
N ARG A 125 -23.66 -11.42 17.56
CA ARG A 125 -24.09 -11.13 16.19
C ARG A 125 -23.20 -11.83 15.18
N LEU A 126 -23.82 -12.56 14.26
CA LEU A 126 -23.20 -13.00 13.03
C LEU A 126 -23.50 -11.96 11.94
N SER A 127 -22.48 -11.53 11.18
CA SER A 127 -22.68 -10.59 10.08
C SER A 127 -21.85 -10.98 8.86
N LEU A 128 -22.42 -10.71 7.69
CA LEU A 128 -21.73 -10.75 6.42
C LEU A 128 -21.50 -9.31 5.96
N THR A 129 -20.25 -8.93 5.78
CA THR A 129 -19.85 -7.58 5.34
C THR A 129 -18.99 -7.65 4.09
N GLN A 130 -19.10 -6.66 3.23
CA GLN A 130 -18.11 -6.40 2.20
C GLN A 130 -17.28 -5.20 2.65
N GLU A 131 -15.96 -5.37 2.76
CA GLU A 131 -15.05 -4.31 3.20
C GLU A 131 -13.76 -4.34 2.36
N GLY A 132 -13.11 -3.18 2.21
CA GLY A 132 -11.76 -3.13 1.67
C GLY A 132 -10.80 -3.99 2.51
N LEU A 133 -9.87 -4.71 1.88
CA LEU A 133 -8.89 -5.52 2.63
C LEU A 133 -8.11 -4.69 3.65
N SER A 134 -7.77 -3.47 3.28
CA SER A 134 -7.13 -2.51 4.16
C SER A 134 -7.95 -2.22 5.42
N SER A 135 -9.23 -1.89 5.30
CA SER A 135 -10.09 -1.55 6.45
C SER A 135 -10.31 -2.76 7.38
N THR A 136 -10.26 -3.95 6.81
CA THR A 136 -10.43 -5.24 7.51
C THR A 136 -9.31 -5.51 8.50
N LEU A 137 -8.06 -5.45 8.04
CA LEU A 137 -6.88 -5.89 8.80
C LEU A 137 -6.62 -5.06 10.06
N ILE A 138 -7.13 -3.84 10.07
CA ILE A 138 -6.94 -2.87 11.15
C ILE A 138 -8.15 -2.82 12.09
N GLY A 139 -9.27 -3.48 11.73
CA GLY A 139 -10.46 -3.56 12.56
C GLY A 139 -11.36 -2.34 12.40
N ARG A 140 -12.06 -2.26 11.26
CA ARG A 140 -13.03 -1.18 11.00
C ARG A 140 -14.09 -1.01 12.08
N GLY A 141 -14.50 -2.08 12.76
CA GLY A 141 -15.47 -2.00 13.87
C GLY A 141 -15.03 -1.07 15.00
N PHE A 142 -13.73 -0.97 15.26
CA PHE A 142 -13.15 -0.10 16.28
C PHE A 142 -12.87 1.32 15.77
N TRP A 143 -12.33 1.41 14.56
CA TRP A 143 -11.87 2.68 13.98
C TRP A 143 -12.96 3.50 13.31
N ASP A 144 -14.04 2.86 12.87
CA ASP A 144 -15.09 3.49 12.08
C ASP A 144 -14.51 4.29 10.89
N GLU A 145 -14.98 5.50 10.62
CA GLU A 145 -14.48 6.35 9.54
C GLU A 145 -12.98 6.70 9.69
N LYS A 146 -12.42 6.63 10.90
CA LYS A 146 -10.98 6.89 11.14
C LYS A 146 -10.08 5.81 10.55
N VAL A 147 -10.62 4.67 10.10
CA VAL A 147 -9.81 3.61 9.47
C VAL A 147 -9.05 4.10 8.23
N GLY A 148 -9.58 5.11 7.52
CA GLY A 148 -8.90 5.72 6.38
C GLY A 148 -7.78 6.70 6.78
N LEU A 149 -7.69 7.08 8.06
CA LEU A 149 -6.57 7.84 8.63
C LEU A 149 -5.43 6.93 9.08
N ILE A 150 -5.65 5.61 9.15
CA ILE A 150 -4.63 4.65 9.58
C ILE A 150 -3.75 4.22 8.40
N GLY A 151 -2.44 4.41 8.56
CA GLY A 151 -1.40 4.06 7.60
C GLY A 151 -1.29 2.55 7.37
N GLN A 152 -1.11 2.16 6.11
CA GLN A 152 -0.91 0.77 5.69
C GLN A 152 0.11 0.64 4.57
N PRO A 153 0.87 -0.47 4.51
CA PRO A 153 1.90 -0.65 3.49
C PRO A 153 1.31 -0.48 2.09
N ASP A 154 1.89 0.44 1.31
CA ASP A 154 1.45 0.71 -0.06
C ASP A 154 1.72 -0.48 -1.02
N LEU A 155 2.47 -1.49 -0.54
CA LEU A 155 2.68 -2.77 -1.21
C LEU A 155 1.37 -3.57 -1.35
N PHE A 156 0.40 -3.35 -0.46
CA PHE A 156 -0.87 -4.09 -0.48
C PHE A 156 -1.79 -3.54 -1.57
N ASP A 157 -2.40 -4.44 -2.33
CA ASP A 157 -3.39 -4.01 -3.30
C ASP A 157 -4.74 -3.64 -2.66
N LYS A 158 -5.48 -2.77 -3.35
CA LYS A 158 -6.80 -2.29 -2.91
C LYS A 158 -7.89 -3.22 -3.43
N THR A 159 -7.88 -4.47 -2.98
CA THR A 159 -8.93 -5.43 -3.30
C THR A 159 -10.03 -5.42 -2.23
N SER A 160 -11.26 -5.69 -2.66
CA SER A 160 -12.39 -5.88 -1.76
C SER A 160 -12.42 -7.31 -1.22
N SER A 161 -12.94 -7.46 -0.02
CA SER A 161 -13.14 -8.75 0.63
C SER A 161 -14.56 -8.88 1.16
N HIS A 162 -15.09 -10.10 1.09
CA HIS A 162 -16.27 -10.50 1.84
C HIS A 162 -15.85 -11.10 3.16
N GLN A 163 -16.57 -10.80 4.23
CA GLN A 163 -16.24 -11.23 5.58
C GLN A 163 -17.44 -11.77 6.32
N PHE A 164 -17.25 -12.92 6.93
CA PHE A 164 -18.14 -13.48 7.94
C PHE A 164 -17.57 -13.13 9.31
N LYS A 165 -18.26 -12.30 10.07
CA LYS A 165 -17.85 -11.85 11.40
C LYS A 165 -18.78 -12.42 12.45
N LEU A 166 -18.22 -13.05 13.47
CA LEU A 166 -18.91 -13.45 14.67
C LEU A 166 -18.41 -12.57 15.81
N ASN A 167 -19.29 -11.70 16.30
CA ASN A 167 -19.02 -10.82 17.43
C ASN A 167 -19.71 -11.36 18.69
N ALA A 168 -19.00 -11.34 19.81
CA ALA A 168 -19.50 -11.68 21.12
C ALA A 168 -19.06 -10.61 22.14
N GLN A 169 -20.04 -10.02 22.83
CA GLN A 169 -19.78 -9.17 23.99
C GLN A 169 -19.50 -10.06 25.21
N ILE A 170 -18.29 -10.00 25.75
CA ILE A 170 -17.90 -10.79 26.93
C ILE A 170 -18.37 -10.11 28.21
N SER A 171 -18.30 -8.77 28.24
CA SER A 171 -18.85 -7.93 29.31
C SER A 171 -19.19 -6.55 28.74
N GLY A 172 -19.86 -5.67 29.49
CA GLY A 172 -20.17 -4.31 29.01
C GLY A 172 -18.96 -3.47 28.56
N GLN A 173 -17.74 -3.87 28.90
CA GLN A 173 -16.50 -3.19 28.54
C GLN A 173 -15.59 -3.98 27.60
N LEU A 174 -15.89 -5.26 27.33
CA LEU A 174 -15.01 -6.15 26.56
C LEU A 174 -15.79 -6.88 25.47
N SER A 175 -15.33 -6.76 24.23
CA SER A 175 -15.87 -7.50 23.10
C SER A 175 -14.79 -8.29 22.37
N PHE A 176 -15.20 -9.43 21.84
CA PHE A 176 -14.37 -10.32 21.05
C PHE A 176 -15.06 -10.59 19.72
N GLU A 177 -14.30 -10.49 18.65
CA GLU A 177 -14.78 -10.74 17.30
C GLU A 177 -13.85 -11.70 16.60
N THR A 178 -14.41 -12.69 15.92
CA THR A 178 -13.67 -13.52 14.96
C THR A 178 -14.19 -13.26 13.57
N PHE A 179 -13.32 -13.36 12.59
CA PHE A 179 -13.72 -13.19 11.20
C PHE A 179 -13.04 -14.20 10.28
N PHE A 180 -13.77 -14.56 9.25
CA PHE A 180 -13.25 -15.24 8.07
C PHE A 180 -13.46 -14.33 6.86
N GLN A 181 -12.44 -14.16 6.03
CA GLN A 181 -12.47 -13.29 4.87
C GLN A 181 -12.20 -14.07 3.59
N LEU A 182 -12.87 -13.66 2.51
CA LEU A 182 -12.65 -14.10 1.14
C LEU A 182 -12.35 -12.87 0.30
N THR A 183 -11.14 -12.79 -0.22
CA THR A 183 -10.68 -11.73 -1.10
C THR A 183 -11.06 -12.08 -2.52
N ASN A 184 -11.80 -11.20 -3.20
CA ASN A 184 -12.10 -11.40 -4.60
C ASN A 184 -10.87 -11.04 -5.44
N GLN A 185 -10.34 -12.01 -6.19
CA GLN A 185 -9.36 -11.80 -7.24
C GLN A 185 -9.95 -12.18 -8.61
N THR A 186 -9.32 -11.72 -9.70
CA THR A 186 -9.71 -12.04 -11.08
C THR A 186 -9.63 -13.55 -11.38
N ASP A 187 -8.73 -14.28 -10.69
CA ASP A 187 -8.43 -15.70 -10.98
C ASP A 187 -8.81 -16.66 -9.84
N GLY A 188 -9.58 -16.20 -8.83
CA GLY A 188 -9.99 -17.03 -7.69
C GLY A 188 -10.32 -16.21 -6.44
N SER A 189 -10.55 -16.90 -5.31
CA SER A 189 -10.72 -16.26 -4.01
C SER A 189 -9.66 -16.72 -3.01
N ASP A 190 -8.99 -15.75 -2.40
CA ASP A 190 -8.01 -15.99 -1.35
C ASP A 190 -8.67 -15.87 0.02
N SER A 191 -8.38 -16.82 0.90
CA SER A 191 -8.95 -16.82 2.24
C SER A 191 -8.05 -16.15 3.27
N GLY A 192 -8.68 -15.66 4.33
CA GLY A 192 -8.01 -15.25 5.54
C GLY A 192 -8.93 -15.41 6.75
N HIS A 193 -8.36 -15.31 7.93
CA HIS A 193 -9.11 -15.35 9.17
C HIS A 193 -8.39 -14.55 10.25
N GLY A 194 -9.12 -14.14 11.26
CA GLY A 194 -8.54 -13.41 12.37
C GLY A 194 -9.45 -13.30 13.56
N ALA A 195 -8.89 -12.73 14.62
CA ALA A 195 -9.57 -12.45 15.85
C ALA A 195 -9.20 -11.05 16.33
N THR A 196 -10.17 -10.39 16.92
CA THR A 196 -10.10 -9.02 17.40
C THR A 196 -10.63 -8.96 18.81
N LEU A 197 -9.91 -8.24 19.67
CA LEU A 197 -10.31 -7.91 21.03
C LEU A 197 -10.46 -6.39 21.14
N SER A 198 -11.60 -5.91 21.61
CA SER A 198 -11.82 -4.49 21.89
C SER A 198 -12.21 -4.29 23.35
N MET A 199 -11.61 -3.29 24.01
CA MET A 199 -11.82 -3.02 25.42
C MET A 199 -12.03 -1.53 25.69
N GLN A 200 -13.08 -1.19 26.42
CA GLN A 200 -13.28 0.11 27.05
C GLN A 200 -12.57 0.09 28.42
N ALA A 201 -11.28 0.42 28.43
CA ALA A 201 -10.43 0.34 29.63
C ALA A 201 -10.86 1.35 30.73
N THR A 202 -11.30 2.54 30.31
CA THR A 202 -11.90 3.58 31.16
C THR A 202 -13.00 4.27 30.36
N PRO A 203 -13.88 5.12 30.93
CA PRO A 203 -14.88 5.86 30.16
C PRO A 203 -14.31 6.69 28.99
N HIS A 204 -13.02 7.02 29.05
CA HIS A 204 -12.32 7.86 28.08
C HIS A 204 -11.26 7.12 27.27
N LEU A 205 -11.03 5.82 27.48
CA LEU A 205 -9.97 5.07 26.82
C LEU A 205 -10.51 3.77 26.22
N LYS A 206 -10.37 3.64 24.90
CA LYS A 206 -10.67 2.42 24.14
C LYS A 206 -9.37 1.84 23.57
N LEU A 207 -9.22 0.53 23.73
CA LEU A 207 -8.10 -0.25 23.24
C LEU A 207 -8.60 -1.34 22.30
N HIS A 208 -7.77 -1.70 21.33
CA HIS A 208 -8.07 -2.71 20.33
C HIS A 208 -6.82 -3.49 19.97
N ALA A 209 -6.97 -4.80 19.78
CA ALA A 209 -5.91 -5.66 19.28
C ALA A 209 -6.49 -6.66 18.27
N THR A 210 -5.82 -6.83 17.14
CA THR A 210 -6.21 -7.83 16.13
C THR A 210 -5.01 -8.69 15.77
N ILE A 211 -5.27 -9.98 15.60
CA ILE A 211 -4.37 -10.92 14.94
C ILE A 211 -5.09 -11.55 13.76
N SER A 212 -4.44 -11.61 12.60
CA SER A 212 -5.02 -12.22 11.41
C SER A 212 -3.98 -12.92 10.55
N ARG A 213 -4.45 -13.90 9.77
CA ARG A 213 -3.69 -14.63 8.76
C ARG A 213 -4.41 -14.62 7.44
N TRP A 214 -3.71 -14.35 6.34
CA TRP A 214 -4.37 -14.02 5.07
C TRP A 214 -3.43 -14.14 3.87
N ALA A 215 -3.98 -14.56 2.74
CA ALA A 215 -3.32 -14.51 1.43
C ALA A 215 -3.54 -13.14 0.78
N LEU A 216 -2.50 -12.65 0.11
CA LEU A 216 -2.32 -11.23 -0.17
C LEU A 216 -1.88 -10.98 -1.61
N PRO A 217 -2.65 -10.23 -2.41
CA PRO A 217 -2.09 -9.64 -3.61
C PRO A 217 -1.10 -8.53 -3.22
N LEU A 218 0.18 -8.74 -3.54
CA LEU A 218 1.27 -7.79 -3.32
C LEU A 218 1.74 -7.18 -4.64
N LYS A 219 1.96 -5.87 -4.66
CA LYS A 219 2.49 -5.14 -5.82
C LYS A 219 4.01 -5.33 -5.98
N LEU A 220 4.41 -6.53 -6.38
CA LEU A 220 5.81 -6.93 -6.56
C LEU A 220 6.22 -7.10 -8.03
N ILE A 221 5.29 -6.95 -8.98
CA ILE A 221 5.58 -7.03 -10.41
C ILE A 221 6.37 -5.78 -10.83
N THR A 222 7.48 -6.00 -11.54
CA THR A 222 8.40 -4.95 -11.96
C THR A 222 8.07 -4.36 -13.32
N THR A 223 7.36 -5.15 -14.14
CA THR A 223 7.26 -5.00 -15.60
C THR A 223 5.96 -4.38 -16.09
N GLY A 224 5.03 -4.05 -15.19
CA GLY A 224 3.69 -3.59 -15.57
C GLY A 224 2.74 -3.50 -14.40
N SER A 225 1.44 -3.57 -14.69
CA SER A 225 0.37 -3.64 -13.68
C SER A 225 0.05 -5.10 -13.35
N GLY A 226 0.02 -5.43 -12.07
CA GLY A 226 -0.44 -6.72 -11.58
C GLY A 226 0.12 -7.02 -10.20
N ASN A 227 -0.30 -8.15 -9.63
CA ASN A 227 0.03 -8.53 -8.27
C ASN A 227 0.67 -9.91 -8.24
N VAL A 228 1.52 -10.14 -7.24
CA VAL A 228 1.99 -11.47 -6.86
C VAL A 228 1.27 -11.86 -5.59
N THR A 229 0.54 -12.97 -5.62
CA THR A 229 -0.04 -13.56 -4.42
C THR A 229 0.97 -14.49 -3.78
N ALA A 230 1.23 -14.29 -2.48
CA ALA A 230 2.10 -15.20 -1.75
C ALA A 230 1.49 -16.61 -1.67
N PRO A 231 2.27 -17.68 -1.86
CA PRO A 231 1.74 -19.05 -1.80
C PRO A 231 1.31 -19.47 -0.39
N GLY A 232 1.66 -18.69 0.64
CA GLY A 232 1.28 -18.91 2.03
C GLY A 232 0.57 -17.72 2.66
N LEU A 233 -0.01 -17.93 3.84
CA LEU A 233 -0.70 -16.89 4.60
C LEU A 233 0.29 -15.99 5.33
N SER A 234 0.21 -14.69 5.05
CA SER A 234 0.86 -13.62 5.82
C SER A 234 0.15 -13.42 7.16
N THR A 235 0.87 -12.97 8.19
CA THR A 235 0.31 -12.73 9.53
C THR A 235 0.36 -11.24 9.87
N THR A 236 -0.75 -10.70 10.34
CA THR A 236 -0.83 -9.33 10.85
C THR A 236 -1.11 -9.33 12.34
N VAL A 237 -0.44 -8.45 13.07
CA VAL A 237 -0.78 -8.09 14.44
C VAL A 237 -0.94 -6.57 14.49
N SER A 238 -2.08 -6.08 14.96
CA SER A 238 -2.34 -4.65 15.09
C SER A 238 -2.84 -4.29 16.49
N PHE A 239 -2.47 -3.10 16.94
CA PHE A 239 -2.88 -2.51 18.20
C PHE A 239 -3.38 -1.09 17.95
N GLY A 240 -4.56 -0.79 18.47
CA GLY A 240 -5.23 0.49 18.35
C GLY A 240 -5.59 1.09 19.69
N LEU A 241 -5.54 2.42 19.76
CA LEU A 241 -5.89 3.22 20.93
C LEU A 241 -6.71 4.43 20.48
N ARG A 242 -7.77 4.71 21.23
CA ARG A 242 -8.55 5.96 21.14
C ARG A 242 -8.76 6.50 22.55
N HIS A 243 -8.35 7.73 22.78
CA HIS A 243 -8.47 8.41 24.06
C HIS A 243 -9.23 9.72 23.92
N GLN A 244 -10.40 9.81 24.56
CA GLN A 244 -11.19 11.02 24.64
C GLN A 244 -10.57 11.95 25.70
N TYR A 245 -9.79 12.94 25.27
CA TYR A 245 -9.13 13.87 26.19
C TYR A 245 -10.12 14.93 26.72
N ARG A 246 -11.01 15.41 25.85
CA ARG A 246 -12.14 16.32 26.13
C ARG A 246 -13.29 15.98 25.21
N GLU A 247 -14.50 16.49 25.44
CA GLU A 247 -15.67 16.23 24.58
C GLU A 247 -15.42 16.51 23.09
N ASN A 248 -14.57 17.49 22.77
CA ASN A 248 -14.23 17.88 21.41
C ASN A 248 -12.84 17.45 20.92
N ILE A 249 -12.07 16.68 21.71
CA ILE A 249 -10.70 16.27 21.37
C ILE A 249 -10.51 14.76 21.63
N GLU A 250 -10.20 14.02 20.57
CA GLU A 250 -9.83 12.60 20.64
C GLU A 250 -8.39 12.40 20.15
N ILE A 251 -7.58 11.70 20.93
CA ILE A 251 -6.24 11.24 20.53
C ILE A 251 -6.37 9.81 20.02
N PHE A 252 -5.76 9.50 18.88
CA PHE A 252 -5.77 8.15 18.34
C PHE A 252 -4.37 7.69 17.93
N ALA A 253 -4.09 6.41 18.14
CA ALA A 253 -2.83 5.80 17.76
C ALA A 253 -3.02 4.36 17.28
N ASN A 254 -2.28 3.97 16.25
CA ASN A 254 -2.25 2.60 15.74
C ASN A 254 -0.80 2.15 15.52
N MET A 255 -0.54 0.88 15.78
CA MET A 255 0.68 0.21 15.36
C MET A 255 0.31 -1.15 14.77
N ALA A 256 0.82 -1.47 13.59
CA ALA A 256 0.64 -2.79 12.99
C ALA A 256 1.96 -3.37 12.52
N ARG A 257 2.07 -4.69 12.63
CA ARG A 257 3.18 -5.50 12.13
C ARG A 257 2.62 -6.55 11.19
N TYR A 258 3.24 -6.65 10.03
CA TYR A 258 2.88 -7.58 8.97
C TYR A 258 4.08 -8.49 8.70
N ASN A 259 3.96 -9.77 9.02
CA ASN A 259 4.95 -10.78 8.65
C ASN A 259 4.44 -11.43 7.36
N LEU A 260 5.09 -11.12 6.24
CA LEU A 260 4.69 -11.59 4.93
C LEU A 260 5.22 -13.00 4.69
N ALA A 261 4.43 -13.82 4.00
CA ALA A 261 4.89 -15.13 3.56
C ALA A 261 5.98 -15.00 2.49
N ASP A 262 6.84 -16.01 2.39
CA ASP A 262 7.94 -16.04 1.43
C ASP A 262 7.40 -16.13 -0.01
N ILE A 263 8.05 -15.40 -0.91
CA ILE A 263 7.72 -15.33 -2.32
C ILE A 263 9.00 -15.55 -3.11
N ASN A 264 8.99 -16.55 -3.99
CA ASN A 264 10.11 -16.76 -4.89
C ASN A 264 10.15 -15.67 -5.96
N PRO A 265 11.32 -15.09 -6.25
CA PRO A 265 11.43 -14.10 -7.31
C PRO A 265 11.26 -14.77 -8.67
N THR A 266 10.69 -14.05 -9.62
CA THR A 266 10.64 -14.44 -11.04
C THR A 266 11.37 -13.37 -11.87
N PRO A 267 11.68 -13.61 -13.15
CA PRO A 267 12.22 -12.55 -14.02
C PRO A 267 11.29 -11.32 -14.16
N GLN A 268 10.02 -11.42 -13.75
CA GLN A 268 9.04 -10.33 -13.83
C GLN A 268 8.69 -9.74 -12.46
N SER A 269 9.03 -10.39 -11.34
CA SER A 269 8.62 -9.98 -10.01
C SER A 269 9.70 -10.15 -8.94
N PHE A 270 9.68 -9.23 -7.97
CA PHE A 270 10.48 -9.36 -6.77
C PHE A 270 10.01 -10.54 -5.91
N GLY A 271 10.96 -11.20 -5.27
CA GLY A 271 10.75 -12.17 -4.23
C GLY A 271 10.98 -11.57 -2.85
N LEU A 272 10.37 -12.18 -1.85
CA LEU A 272 10.47 -11.80 -0.44
C LEU A 272 10.87 -13.01 0.38
N THR A 273 11.74 -12.81 1.37
CA THR A 273 12.10 -13.85 2.33
C THR A 273 12.07 -13.28 3.74
N SER A 274 11.27 -13.90 4.61
CA SER A 274 11.08 -13.49 6.01
C SER A 274 10.77 -12.00 6.15
N ALA A 275 9.99 -11.45 5.21
CA ALA A 275 9.75 -10.02 5.10
C ALA A 275 8.80 -9.53 6.20
N VAL A 276 9.22 -8.49 6.92
CA VAL A 276 8.41 -7.86 7.97
C VAL A 276 8.20 -6.40 7.62
N TYR A 277 6.94 -5.99 7.54
CA TYR A 277 6.53 -4.60 7.40
C TYR A 277 5.94 -4.09 8.72
N ARG A 278 6.10 -2.80 8.99
CA ARG A 278 5.51 -2.14 10.14
C ARG A 278 4.88 -0.82 9.73
N SER A 279 3.66 -0.57 10.21
CA SER A 279 3.00 0.73 10.10
C SER A 279 2.72 1.31 11.47
N HIS A 280 2.67 2.64 11.53
CA HIS A 280 2.25 3.35 12.73
C HIS A 280 1.57 4.66 12.37
N THR A 281 0.59 5.04 13.17
CA THR A 281 -0.18 6.27 13.03
C THR A 281 -0.39 6.88 14.40
N LEU A 282 -0.21 8.19 14.53
CA LEU A 282 -0.55 8.97 15.70
C LEU A 282 -1.25 10.24 15.23
N GLY A 283 -2.42 10.54 15.79
CA GLY A 283 -3.17 11.72 15.43
C GLY A 283 -4.06 12.23 16.54
N VAL A 284 -4.58 13.44 16.31
CA VAL A 284 -5.56 14.12 17.14
C VAL A 284 -6.69 14.55 16.24
N GLU A 285 -7.93 14.25 16.65
CA GLU A 285 -9.15 14.74 16.04
C GLU A 285 -9.74 15.85 16.91
N LEU A 286 -10.11 16.94 16.26
CA LEU A 286 -10.88 18.04 16.82
C LEU A 286 -12.29 18.01 16.22
N LEU A 287 -13.30 17.99 17.08
CA LEU A 287 -14.70 18.08 16.71
C LEU A 287 -15.21 19.49 16.99
N ALA A 288 -15.66 20.20 15.96
CA ALA A 288 -16.32 21.49 16.12
C ALA A 288 -17.81 21.29 16.46
N HIS A 289 -18.40 22.25 17.17
CA HIS A 289 -19.80 22.22 17.63
C HIS A 289 -20.81 22.07 16.48
N ASN A 290 -20.45 22.51 15.28
CA ASN A 290 -21.25 22.40 14.06
C ASN A 290 -21.10 21.04 13.34
N GLY A 291 -20.46 20.05 13.97
CA GLY A 291 -20.27 18.70 13.41
C GLY A 291 -19.10 18.56 12.43
N HIS A 292 -18.34 19.63 12.19
CA HIS A 292 -17.10 19.57 11.40
C HIS A 292 -16.00 18.88 12.19
N ARG A 293 -15.15 18.12 11.50
CA ARG A 293 -14.03 17.39 12.08
C ARG A 293 -12.72 17.81 11.42
N LEU A 294 -11.67 17.91 12.21
CA LEU A 294 -10.30 18.11 11.72
C LEU A 294 -9.38 17.10 12.40
N SER A 295 -8.76 16.24 11.59
CA SER A 295 -7.70 15.35 12.07
C SER A 295 -6.32 15.86 11.64
N VAL A 296 -5.39 15.88 12.58
CA VAL A 296 -3.96 16.19 12.33
C VAL A 296 -3.12 15.08 12.91
N GLY A 297 -2.11 14.62 12.17
CA GLY A 297 -1.28 13.51 12.65
C GLY A 297 -0.07 13.21 11.78
N VAL A 298 0.66 12.21 12.24
CA VAL A 298 1.81 11.61 11.56
C VAL A 298 1.57 10.12 11.36
N SER A 299 1.96 9.61 10.20
CA SER A 299 1.87 8.18 9.92
C SER A 299 3.06 7.71 9.10
N ASP A 300 3.65 6.58 9.46
CA ASP A 300 4.36 5.74 8.51
C ASP A 300 3.34 4.76 7.93
N PRO A 301 2.99 4.88 6.64
CA PRO A 301 2.02 3.98 6.04
C PRO A 301 2.51 2.55 6.12
N GLY A 302 3.79 2.27 5.98
CA GLY A 302 4.29 0.92 6.13
C GLY A 302 5.61 0.74 5.44
N SER A 303 6.64 0.43 6.21
CA SER A 303 8.00 0.21 5.72
C SER A 303 8.50 -1.19 6.05
N MET A 304 9.32 -1.75 5.17
CA MET A 304 9.97 -3.04 5.42
C MET A 304 11.09 -2.84 6.45
N VAL A 305 11.00 -3.56 7.56
CA VAL A 305 11.89 -3.43 8.73
C VAL A 305 12.75 -4.68 8.99
N ALA A 306 12.47 -5.79 8.31
CA ALA A 306 13.29 -7.00 8.34
C ALA A 306 13.01 -7.88 7.12
N GLY A 307 13.92 -8.83 6.84
CA GLY A 307 13.83 -9.80 5.77
C GLY A 307 14.86 -9.57 4.67
N GLU A 308 14.60 -10.17 3.50
CA GLU A 308 15.38 -9.99 2.27
C GLU A 308 14.45 -9.71 1.09
N LEU A 309 14.86 -8.78 0.22
CA LEU A 309 14.26 -8.57 -1.10
C LEU A 309 15.13 -9.26 -2.13
N THR A 310 14.54 -10.04 -3.03
CA THR A 310 15.29 -10.76 -4.07
C THR A 310 14.77 -10.45 -5.46
N LEU A 311 15.67 -10.44 -6.44
CA LEU A 311 15.35 -10.19 -7.85
C LEU A 311 16.08 -11.21 -8.71
N MET A 312 15.42 -11.72 -9.75
CA MET A 312 16.07 -12.52 -10.79
C MET A 312 16.66 -11.57 -11.83
N ALA A 313 17.98 -11.49 -11.90
CA ALA A 313 18.69 -10.69 -12.90
C ALA A 313 19.29 -11.60 -13.96
N ALA A 314 19.19 -11.19 -15.22
CA ALA A 314 19.83 -11.90 -16.31
C ALA A 314 21.36 -11.87 -16.15
N THR A 315 21.99 -13.00 -16.45
CA THR A 315 23.45 -13.19 -16.40
C THR A 315 24.05 -13.46 -17.78
N GLY A 316 23.21 -13.79 -18.75
CA GLY A 316 23.62 -14.05 -20.11
C GLY A 316 22.54 -14.84 -20.86
N ARG A 317 22.88 -15.22 -22.09
CA ARG A 317 22.00 -15.91 -23.02
C ARG A 317 22.77 -16.95 -23.82
N SER A 318 22.16 -18.10 -24.07
CA SER A 318 22.67 -19.11 -25.01
C SER A 318 22.45 -18.68 -26.47
N PRO A 319 23.20 -19.22 -27.46
CA PRO A 319 23.06 -18.85 -28.87
C PRO A 319 21.62 -19.01 -29.42
N ASP A 320 20.88 -20.00 -28.92
CA ASP A 320 19.47 -20.30 -29.26
C ASP A 320 18.44 -19.35 -28.64
N GLY A 321 18.89 -18.39 -27.81
CA GLY A 321 18.02 -17.41 -27.17
C GLY A 321 17.68 -17.71 -25.71
N THR A 322 18.02 -18.89 -25.18
CA THR A 322 17.69 -19.26 -23.79
C THR A 322 18.39 -18.34 -22.79
N MET A 323 17.62 -17.79 -21.85
CA MET A 323 18.07 -16.84 -20.86
C MET A 323 18.57 -17.52 -19.58
N HIS A 324 19.68 -17.03 -19.04
CA HIS A 324 20.24 -17.49 -17.76
C HIS A 324 20.07 -16.40 -16.70
N TYR A 325 19.57 -16.77 -15.52
CA TYR A 325 19.29 -15.83 -14.44
C TYR A 325 20.01 -16.21 -13.15
N ALA A 326 20.41 -15.19 -12.38
CA ALA A 326 20.90 -15.35 -11.02
C ALA A 326 20.08 -14.50 -10.04
N LYS A 327 20.00 -14.99 -8.80
CA LYS A 327 19.33 -14.26 -7.71
C LYS A 327 20.25 -13.19 -7.16
N LYS A 328 19.82 -11.93 -7.27
CA LYS A 328 20.36 -10.82 -6.50
C LYS A 328 19.57 -10.66 -5.21
N ARG A 329 20.25 -10.37 -4.11
CA ARG A 329 19.65 -10.25 -2.78
C ARG A 329 20.01 -8.91 -2.17
N TYR A 330 19.01 -8.23 -1.64
CA TYR A 330 19.15 -6.95 -0.99
C TYR A 330 18.64 -7.06 0.44
N SER A 331 19.50 -6.67 1.38
CA SER A 331 19.25 -6.75 2.82
C SER A 331 19.78 -5.50 3.51
N GLY A 332 19.84 -5.50 4.84
CA GLY A 332 20.21 -4.30 5.60
C GLY A 332 19.02 -3.41 5.95
N PHE A 333 17.85 -4.03 6.16
CA PHE A 333 16.67 -3.43 6.79
C PHE A 333 16.92 -3.17 8.29
N LYS A 334 18.02 -2.49 8.64
CA LYS A 334 18.19 -1.95 10.00
C LYS A 334 17.57 -0.57 10.00
N THR A 335 16.64 -0.36 10.93
CA THR A 335 15.96 0.90 11.27
C THR A 335 16.59 2.12 10.60
N SER A 336 16.22 2.36 9.34
CA SER A 336 16.47 3.66 8.74
C SER A 336 15.65 4.65 9.57
N ASN A 337 16.14 5.88 9.72
CA ASN A 337 15.58 6.85 10.67
C ASN A 337 14.05 6.81 10.56
N TYR A 338 13.34 6.58 11.67
CA TYR A 338 11.87 6.43 11.75
C TYR A 338 11.08 7.49 10.95
N LEU A 339 11.73 8.60 10.60
CA LEU A 339 11.23 9.73 9.85
C LEU A 339 11.19 9.54 8.31
N GLU A 340 11.91 8.57 7.74
CA GLU A 340 12.10 8.47 6.27
C GLU A 340 10.79 8.27 5.49
N ASN A 341 9.82 7.58 6.10
CA ASN A 341 8.53 7.29 5.49
C ASN A 341 7.36 8.00 6.18
N MET A 342 7.64 8.90 7.12
CA MET A 342 6.59 9.65 7.80
C MET A 342 5.86 10.59 6.84
N VAL A 343 4.54 10.51 6.89
CA VAL A 343 3.59 11.40 6.22
C VAL A 343 2.91 12.24 7.28
N PHE A 344 2.98 13.55 7.12
CA PHE A 344 2.15 14.47 7.88
C PHE A 344 0.80 14.64 7.17
N SER A 345 -0.30 14.48 7.92
CA SER A 345 -1.65 14.59 7.38
C SER A 345 -2.46 15.64 8.12
N GLN A 346 -3.19 16.46 7.37
CA GLN A 346 -4.27 17.30 7.85
C GLN A 346 -5.51 16.97 7.02
N VAL A 347 -6.58 16.54 7.70
CA VAL A 347 -7.79 16.03 7.05
C VAL A 347 -9.01 16.73 7.64
N PRO A 348 -9.60 17.71 6.93
CA PRO A 348 -10.90 18.27 7.29
C PRO A 348 -12.05 17.37 6.80
N ALA A 349 -13.15 17.36 7.55
CA ALA A 349 -14.42 16.77 7.12
C ALA A 349 -15.59 17.68 7.54
N CYS A 350 -16.55 17.87 6.63
CA CYS A 350 -17.79 18.61 6.88
C CYS A 350 -18.95 17.63 7.09
N PRO A 351 -19.95 17.96 7.92
CA PRO A 351 -21.16 17.17 8.03
C PRO A 351 -21.89 17.16 6.67
N LEU A 352 -22.25 15.97 6.21
CA LEU A 352 -23.05 15.78 5.00
C LEU A 352 -24.50 16.21 5.28
N SER A 353 -24.91 17.36 4.76
CA SER A 353 -26.32 17.69 4.60
C SER A 353 -26.80 17.18 3.24
N ALA A 354 -27.52 16.05 3.24
CA ALA A 354 -28.19 15.40 2.10
C ALA A 354 -27.27 14.60 1.11
N PRO A 355 -27.82 13.55 0.45
CA PRO A 355 -27.05 12.45 -0.13
C PRO A 355 -26.68 12.76 -1.58
N ASP A 356 -25.87 13.77 -1.83
CA ASP A 356 -25.22 13.98 -3.14
C ASP A 356 -24.14 15.05 -3.00
N ALA A 357 -22.93 14.66 -2.59
CA ALA A 357 -21.71 15.38 -2.93
C ALA A 357 -20.47 14.59 -2.47
N ALA A 358 -19.56 14.38 -3.42
CA ALA A 358 -18.24 13.82 -3.21
C ALA A 358 -17.50 14.55 -2.07
N SER A 359 -16.96 13.78 -1.12
CA SER A 359 -16.04 14.27 -0.09
C SER A 359 -14.86 15.01 -0.74
N TYR A 360 -14.81 16.33 -0.58
CA TYR A 360 -13.72 17.16 -1.07
C TYR A 360 -12.41 16.75 -0.39
N ARG A 361 -11.51 16.13 -1.15
CA ARG A 361 -10.14 15.81 -0.75
C ARG A 361 -9.27 17.05 -0.95
N LEU A 362 -8.98 17.79 0.12
CA LEU A 362 -7.94 18.81 0.11
C LEU A 362 -6.86 18.38 1.09
N ILE A 363 -5.79 17.78 0.54
CA ILE A 363 -4.64 17.33 1.33
C ILE A 363 -3.38 17.89 0.69
N SER A 364 -2.64 18.65 1.48
CA SER A 364 -1.24 18.90 1.23
C SER A 364 -0.40 17.81 1.90
N ALA A 365 -0.03 16.77 1.15
CA ALA A 365 0.96 15.80 1.61
C ALA A 365 2.35 16.40 1.35
N PHE A 366 3.07 16.79 2.39
CA PHE A 366 4.44 17.33 2.27
C PHE A 366 5.46 16.36 2.87
N ASN A 367 6.55 16.13 2.13
CA ASN A 367 7.71 15.36 2.56
C ASN A 367 8.67 16.29 3.35
N PRO A 368 9.08 15.98 4.59
CA PRO A 368 9.99 16.85 5.35
C PRO A 368 11.43 16.88 4.81
N VAL A 369 11.80 15.99 3.87
CA VAL A 369 13.20 15.87 3.39
C VAL A 369 13.65 17.01 2.45
N LEU A 370 12.75 17.89 2.00
CA LEU A 370 13.05 19.02 1.10
C LEU A 370 13.03 20.41 1.77
N ILE A 371 13.19 20.49 3.09
CA ILE A 371 13.21 21.80 3.79
C ILE A 371 14.66 22.32 3.86
N ASN A 372 15.11 22.98 2.80
CA ASN A 372 16.31 23.80 2.86
C ASN A 372 16.03 25.07 3.71
N LYS A 373 17.02 25.54 4.49
CA LYS A 373 16.86 26.55 5.56
C LYS A 373 16.21 27.88 5.11
N THR A 374 16.25 28.21 3.83
CA THR A 374 15.63 29.42 3.26
C THR A 374 14.10 29.31 3.11
N HIS A 375 13.52 28.10 3.11
CA HIS A 375 12.06 27.89 2.97
C HIS A 375 11.27 28.06 4.27
N GLN A 376 11.93 28.04 5.44
CA GLN A 376 11.24 28.20 6.75
C GLN A 376 10.62 29.59 6.94
N ARG A 377 11.24 30.66 6.40
CA ARG A 377 10.68 32.03 6.50
C ARG A 377 9.46 32.26 5.60
N ASN A 378 9.42 31.62 4.43
CA ASN A 378 8.26 31.70 3.53
C ASN A 378 7.08 30.81 3.97
N TRP A 379 7.33 29.79 4.80
CA TRP A 379 6.30 28.93 5.40
C TRP A 379 5.42 29.69 6.40
N ALA A 380 6.02 30.51 7.27
CA ALA A 380 5.29 31.33 8.23
C ALA A 380 4.39 32.39 7.56
N LEU A 381 4.78 32.89 6.37
CA LEU A 381 3.96 33.83 5.60
C LEU A 381 2.86 33.14 4.77
N LYS A 382 3.12 31.96 4.19
CA LYS A 382 2.10 31.23 3.39
C LYS A 382 1.02 30.57 4.23
N CYS A 383 1.35 30.04 5.43
CA CYS A 383 0.33 29.59 6.38
C CYS A 383 -0.58 30.74 6.86
N ARG A 384 -0.12 32.00 6.79
CA ARG A 384 -0.92 33.18 7.13
C ARG A 384 -1.88 33.61 6.01
N MET A 385 -1.65 33.16 4.76
CA MET A 385 -2.46 33.55 3.60
C MET A 385 -3.55 32.54 3.21
N TYR A 386 -3.47 31.28 3.66
CA TYR A 386 -4.49 30.25 3.35
C TYR A 386 -5.59 30.09 4.41
N PHE A 387 -5.53 30.88 5.49
CA PHE A 387 -6.66 31.04 6.40
C PHE A 387 -7.51 32.22 5.93
N ASP A 388 -8.52 31.93 5.12
CA ASP A 388 -9.62 32.88 4.95
C ASP A 388 -10.27 33.06 6.34
N ARG A 389 -10.40 34.32 6.77
CA ARG A 389 -10.70 34.75 8.16
C ARG A 389 -12.04 34.24 8.71
N LYS A 390 -12.85 33.55 7.91
CA LYS A 390 -14.16 33.03 8.32
C LYS A 390 -14.11 31.68 9.03
N LEU A 391 -13.13 30.81 8.74
CA LEU A 391 -13.11 29.47 9.34
C LEU A 391 -12.55 29.45 10.78
N LEU A 392 -11.56 30.30 11.06
CA LEU A 392 -10.96 30.38 12.40
C LEU A 392 -11.92 31.02 13.43
N LEU A 393 -12.83 31.90 12.98
CA LEU A 393 -13.77 32.57 13.87
C LEU A 393 -14.95 31.67 14.29
N HIS A 394 -15.30 30.65 13.50
CA HIS A 394 -16.38 29.71 13.83
C HIS A 394 -15.93 28.52 14.69
N ILE A 395 -14.62 28.35 14.91
CA ILE A 395 -14.08 27.31 15.79
C ILE A 395 -13.83 27.87 17.21
N ILE A 396 -13.85 29.19 17.38
CA ILE A 396 -13.53 29.88 18.64
C ILE A 396 -14.76 30.53 19.31
N CYS A 397 -15.94 30.54 18.68
CA CYS A 397 -17.19 31.02 19.29
C CYS A 397 -18.22 29.91 19.42
#